data_AF-A0A2P8C5M1-F1
#
_entry.id   AF-A0A2P8C5M1-F1
#
_cell.length_a   1.000
_cell.length_b   1.000
_cell.length_c   1.000
_cell.angle_alpha   90.00
_cell.angle_beta   90.00
_cell.angle_gamma   90.00
#
_symmetry.space_group_name_H-M   'P 1'
#
loop_
_entity.id
_entity.type
_entity.pdbx_description
1 polymer ?
#
loop_
_entity_poly.entity_id
_entity_poly.type
_entity_poly.pdbx_seq_one_letter_code
_entity_poly.pdbx_strand_id
1 'polypeptide(L)'
;MKKQKLLRWAIKQRKVIQVIIGVALYIIIGYYHISLWYVLLFGAITGVILGKVFCRWMCPMGVMMEFLTSMTPGESFRQTYQYHKLGCPIAWISGWLNRFSFYRISLNKDTCKSCGICDKQCYISTLNSAKYSIYQNGKERPGASFSCSKCLQCVSECPNGSLTYRFAFSPLKTGKQVNMKKK
;
A
#
# COMPACT_ATOMS: atom_id res chain seq x y z
N MET A 1 10.49 -13.98 -12.96
CA MET A 1 9.05 -14.34 -12.98
C MET A 1 8.51 -14.98 -11.70
N LYS A 2 9.20 -15.95 -11.06
CA LYS A 2 8.72 -16.60 -9.81
C LYS A 2 8.46 -15.63 -8.63
N LYS A 3 9.37 -14.68 -8.36
CA LYS A 3 9.20 -13.67 -7.29
C LYS A 3 7.92 -12.83 -7.42
N GLN A 4 7.52 -12.45 -8.64
CA GLN A 4 6.30 -11.67 -8.85
C GLN A 4 5.02 -12.50 -8.76
N LYS A 5 5.07 -13.78 -9.16
CA LYS A 5 3.95 -14.72 -8.93
C LYS A 5 3.73 -14.93 -7.43
N LEU A 6 4.80 -15.12 -6.65
CA LEU A 6 4.73 -15.27 -5.20
C LEU A 6 4.20 -14.00 -4.53
N LEU A 7 4.66 -12.82 -4.96
CA LEU A 7 4.18 -11.53 -4.46
C LEU A 7 2.69 -11.31 -4.80
N ARG A 8 2.28 -11.59 -6.03
CA ARG A 8 0.86 -11.56 -6.45
C ARG A 8 0.01 -12.48 -5.59
N TRP A 9 0.47 -13.70 -5.38
CA TRP A 9 -0.23 -14.68 -4.56
C TRP A 9 -0.34 -14.24 -3.10
N ALA A 10 0.75 -13.76 -2.51
CA ALA A 10 0.76 -13.26 -1.14
C ALA A 10 -0.16 -12.05 -0.93
N ILE A 11 -0.18 -11.10 -1.88
CA ILE A 11 -1.08 -9.93 -1.82
C ILE A 11 -2.54 -10.34 -2.01
N LYS A 12 -2.82 -11.32 -2.88
CA LYS A 12 -4.17 -11.85 -3.11
C LYS A 12 -4.70 -12.61 -1.88
N GLN A 13 -3.88 -13.47 -1.29
CA GLN A 13 -4.23 -14.30 -0.13
C GLN A 13 -4.23 -13.56 1.20
N ARG A 14 -3.70 -12.34 1.21
CA ARG A 14 -3.64 -11.48 2.38
C ARG A 14 -4.93 -11.40 3.19
N LYS A 15 -6.09 -11.26 2.53
CA LYS A 15 -7.40 -11.15 3.21
C LYS A 15 -7.70 -12.42 4.01
N VAL A 16 -7.45 -13.58 3.42
CA VAL A 16 -7.61 -14.89 4.05
C VAL A 16 -6.67 -15.01 5.24
N ILE A 17 -5.40 -14.62 5.05
CA ILE A 17 -4.38 -14.63 6.11
C ILE A 17 -4.80 -13.74 7.29
N GLN A 18 -5.31 -12.53 7.04
CA GLN A 18 -5.75 -11.60 8.09
C GLN A 18 -6.96 -12.14 8.87
N VAL A 19 -7.93 -12.75 8.19
CA VAL A 19 -9.10 -13.37 8.85
C VAL A 19 -8.66 -14.55 9.71
N ILE A 20 -7.78 -15.41 9.20
CA ILE A 20 -7.24 -16.56 9.96
C ILE A 20 -6.48 -16.08 11.20
N ILE A 21 -5.59 -15.10 11.06
CA ILE A 21 -4.83 -14.52 12.19
C ILE A 21 -5.80 -13.89 13.21
N GLY A 22 -6.83 -13.17 12.75
CA GLY A 22 -7.83 -12.56 13.63
C GLY A 22 -8.62 -13.58 14.44
N VAL A 23 -9.10 -14.64 13.79
CA VAL A 23 -9.84 -15.74 14.45
C VAL A 23 -8.93 -16.48 15.43
N ALA A 24 -7.68 -16.77 15.05
CA ALA A 24 -6.71 -17.42 15.92
C ALA A 24 -6.41 -16.57 17.16
N LEU A 25 -6.17 -15.27 16.99
CA LEU A 25 -5.96 -14.34 18.12
C LEU A 25 -7.19 -14.27 19.03
N TYR A 26 -8.40 -14.23 18.47
CA TYR A 26 -9.64 -14.23 19.26
C TYR A 26 -9.78 -15.48 20.13
N ILE A 27 -9.54 -16.67 19.56
CA ILE A 27 -9.58 -17.94 20.28
C ILE A 27 -8.52 -17.98 21.38
N ILE A 28 -7.29 -17.53 21.08
CA ILE A 28 -6.18 -17.49 22.05
C ILE A 28 -6.49 -16.53 23.21
N ILE A 29 -7.03 -15.33 22.93
CA ILE A 29 -7.42 -14.36 23.96
C ILE A 29 -8.53 -14.93 24.84
N GLY A 30 -9.51 -15.60 24.24
CA GLY A 30 -10.61 -16.25 24.96
C GLY A 30 -10.16 -17.38 25.89
N TYR A 31 -9.11 -18.11 25.51
CA TYR A 31 -8.59 -19.23 26.31
C TYR A 31 -7.59 -18.80 27.39
N TYR A 32 -6.76 -17.80 27.13
CA TYR A 32 -5.63 -17.41 27.99
C TYR A 32 -5.85 -16.15 28.83
N HIS A 33 -7.00 -15.47 28.72
CA HIS A 33 -7.27 -14.19 29.40
C HIS A 33 -6.11 -13.18 29.28
N ILE A 34 -5.45 -13.16 28.11
CA ILE A 34 -4.30 -12.28 27.87
C ILE A 34 -4.73 -10.83 28.03
N SER A 35 -4.00 -10.10 28.87
CA SER A 35 -4.25 -8.69 29.13
C SER A 35 -4.07 -7.89 27.84
N LEU A 36 -5.09 -7.07 27.53
CA LEU A 36 -5.26 -6.30 26.29
C LEU A 36 -4.05 -5.42 25.95
N TRP A 37 -3.26 -5.07 26.96
CA TRP A 37 -1.99 -4.34 26.86
C TRP A 37 -0.95 -5.02 25.97
N TYR A 38 -0.78 -6.34 26.01
CA TYR A 38 0.23 -7.02 25.19
C TYR A 38 -0.07 -6.92 23.69
N VAL A 39 -1.35 -7.03 23.32
CA VAL A 39 -1.81 -6.89 21.93
C VAL A 39 -1.56 -5.46 21.43
N LEU A 40 -1.84 -4.48 22.30
CA LEU A 40 -1.68 -3.05 22.00
C LEU A 40 -0.19 -2.67 21.84
N LEU A 41 0.67 -3.19 22.72
CA LEU A 41 2.11 -2.94 22.71
C LEU A 41 2.77 -3.57 21.48
N PHE A 42 2.43 -4.82 21.16
CA PHE A 42 2.92 -5.48 19.94
C PHE A 42 2.45 -4.76 18.68
N GLY A 43 1.17 -4.36 18.61
CA GLY A 43 0.61 -3.58 17.50
C GLY A 43 1.30 -2.22 17.31
N ALA A 44 1.62 -1.53 18.40
CA ALA A 44 2.33 -0.25 18.37
C ALA A 44 3.79 -0.42 17.86
N ILE A 45 4.54 -1.39 18.40
CA ILE A 45 5.93 -1.67 17.99
C ILE A 45 5.98 -2.03 16.50
N THR A 46 5.15 -2.98 16.08
CA THR A 46 5.11 -3.44 14.69
C THR A 46 4.63 -2.34 13.73
N GLY A 47 3.70 -1.50 14.17
CA GLY A 47 3.26 -0.31 13.43
C GLY A 47 4.37 0.73 13.21
N VAL A 48 5.22 0.98 14.22
CA VAL A 48 6.36 1.90 14.11
C VAL A 48 7.43 1.35 13.16
N ILE A 49 7.73 0.05 13.23
CA ILE A 49 8.78 -0.58 12.42
C ILE A 49 8.36 -0.75 10.95
N LEU A 50 7.14 -1.22 10.69
CA LEU A 50 6.64 -1.56 9.34
C LEU A 50 5.90 -0.39 8.67
N GLY A 51 5.61 0.69 9.41
CA GLY A 51 5.01 1.93 8.92
C GLY A 51 3.72 1.70 8.12
N LYS A 52 3.62 2.30 6.92
CA LYS A 52 2.44 2.19 6.03
C LYS A 52 2.08 0.77 5.60
N VAL A 53 3.05 -0.14 5.53
CA VAL A 53 2.79 -1.53 5.12
C VAL A 53 1.93 -2.23 6.18
N PHE A 54 2.14 -1.89 7.45
CA PHE A 54 1.40 -2.40 8.59
C PHE A 54 -0.09 -2.03 8.56
N CYS A 55 -0.43 -0.76 8.35
CA CYS A 55 -1.83 -0.30 8.32
C CYS A 55 -2.70 -1.03 7.29
N ARG A 56 -2.10 -1.62 6.26
CA ARG A 56 -2.85 -2.40 5.28
C ARG A 56 -2.75 -3.91 5.55
N TRP A 57 -1.62 -4.43 6.07
CA TRP A 57 -1.39 -5.87 6.31
C TRP A 57 -1.84 -6.37 7.69
N MET A 58 -1.97 -5.50 8.67
CA MET A 58 -2.33 -5.84 10.06
C MET A 58 -3.62 -5.15 10.54
N CYS A 59 -4.01 -4.01 9.96
CA CYS A 59 -5.22 -3.31 10.42
C CYS A 59 -6.51 -3.97 9.88
N PRO A 60 -7.42 -4.45 10.74
CA PRO A 60 -8.68 -5.08 10.33
C PRO A 60 -9.66 -4.08 9.68
N MET A 61 -9.58 -2.79 10.03
CA MET A 61 -10.38 -1.73 9.39
C MET A 61 -10.12 -1.62 7.87
N GLY A 62 -8.90 -1.91 7.44
CA GLY A 62 -8.56 -1.91 6.01
C GLY A 62 -9.25 -3.02 5.23
N VAL A 63 -9.42 -4.20 5.84
CA VAL A 63 -10.17 -5.33 5.26
C VAL A 63 -11.65 -5.01 5.20
N MET A 64 -12.20 -4.40 6.26
CA MET A 64 -13.60 -3.98 6.26
C MET A 64 -13.91 -3.00 5.14
N MET A 65 -13.07 -1.98 4.93
CA MET A 65 -13.28 -1.04 3.83
C MET A 65 -13.15 -1.70 2.45
N GLU A 66 -12.23 -2.64 2.26
CA GLU A 66 -12.12 -3.41 1.01
C GLU A 66 -13.29 -4.38 0.77
N PHE A 67 -13.90 -4.91 1.85
CA PHE A 67 -15.09 -5.74 1.77
C PHE A 67 -16.32 -4.91 1.39
N LEU A 68 -16.51 -3.76 2.03
CA LEU A 68 -17.56 -2.79 1.70
C LEU A 68 -17.44 -2.33 0.25
N THR A 69 -16.21 -2.12 -0.21
CA THR A 69 -15.87 -1.76 -1.58
C THR A 69 -16.17 -2.87 -2.60
N SER A 70 -16.16 -4.14 -2.18
CA SER A 70 -16.49 -5.26 -3.09
C SER A 70 -17.98 -5.37 -3.41
N MET A 71 -18.84 -4.73 -2.60
CA MET A 71 -20.29 -4.76 -2.77
C MET A 71 -20.85 -3.61 -3.62
N THR A 72 -20.10 -2.51 -3.82
CA THR A 72 -20.51 -1.38 -4.68
C THR A 72 -19.56 -1.21 -5.87
N PRO A 73 -19.89 -1.73 -7.07
CA PRO A 73 -19.04 -1.62 -8.25
C PRO A 73 -19.22 -0.23 -8.89
N GLY A 74 -18.28 0.70 -8.62
CA GLY A 74 -18.20 2.00 -9.29
C GLY A 74 -17.69 3.16 -8.42
N GLU A 75 -18.03 3.16 -7.14
CA GLU A 75 -17.66 4.21 -6.15
C GLU A 75 -16.41 3.82 -5.30
N SER A 76 -15.82 2.67 -5.63
CA SER A 76 -14.77 1.95 -4.88
C SER A 76 -13.49 2.74 -4.61
N PHE A 77 -13.04 3.50 -5.61
CA PHE A 77 -11.84 4.31 -5.49
C PHE A 77 -12.06 5.50 -4.57
N ARG A 78 -13.27 6.10 -4.61
CA ARG A 78 -13.61 7.35 -3.92
C ARG A 78 -13.64 7.15 -2.40
N GLN A 79 -14.25 6.06 -1.92
CA GLN A 79 -14.29 5.71 -0.49
C GLN A 79 -12.89 5.42 0.09
N THR A 80 -12.02 4.70 -0.63
CA THR A 80 -10.65 4.39 -0.18
C THR A 80 -9.78 5.65 -0.05
N TYR A 81 -9.97 6.62 -0.96
CA TYR A 81 -9.33 7.94 -0.89
C TYR A 81 -9.89 8.79 0.25
N GLN A 82 -11.20 8.74 0.47
CA GLN A 82 -11.87 9.45 1.55
C GLN A 82 -11.49 8.89 2.92
N TYR A 83 -11.30 7.57 3.07
CA TYR A 83 -10.82 6.95 4.31
C TYR A 83 -9.44 7.47 4.75
N HIS A 84 -8.51 7.67 3.80
CA HIS A 84 -7.21 8.29 4.11
C HIS A 84 -7.32 9.80 4.38
N LYS A 85 -8.35 10.46 3.87
CA LYS A 85 -8.64 11.88 4.09
C LYS A 85 -9.37 12.13 5.42
N LEU A 86 -10.24 11.21 5.83
CA LEU A 86 -11.08 11.26 7.04
C LEU A 86 -10.34 10.89 8.34
N GLY A 87 -9.03 10.62 8.25
CA GLY A 87 -8.14 10.80 9.40
C GLY A 87 -8.34 9.79 10.54
N CYS A 88 -7.94 8.54 10.31
CA CYS A 88 -7.44 7.76 11.43
C CYS A 88 -6.15 8.46 11.96
N PRO A 89 -5.98 8.69 13.26
CA PRO A 89 -4.76 9.31 13.82
C PRO A 89 -3.48 8.59 13.35
N ILE A 90 -3.58 7.27 13.20
CA ILE A 90 -2.51 6.40 12.69
C ILE A 90 -2.20 6.71 11.22
N ALA A 91 -3.19 7.06 10.39
CA ALA A 91 -2.98 7.41 8.99
C ALA A 91 -2.25 8.76 8.83
N TRP A 92 -2.46 9.72 9.74
CA TRP A 92 -1.75 11.00 9.77
C TRP A 92 -0.29 10.84 10.17
N ILE A 93 -0.01 10.10 11.25
CA ILE A 93 1.34 9.74 11.67
C ILE A 93 2.06 8.98 10.55
N SER A 94 1.39 8.01 9.95
CA SER A 94 1.93 7.20 8.86
C SER A 94 2.17 8.01 7.58
N GLY A 95 1.33 9.00 7.29
CA GLY A 95 1.49 9.88 6.15
C GLY A 95 2.60 10.93 6.33
N TRP A 96 2.84 11.41 7.55
CA TRP A 96 4.05 12.14 7.91
C TRP A 96 5.31 11.28 7.73
N LEU A 97 5.26 10.02 8.20
CA LEU A 97 6.32 9.03 8.00
C LEU A 97 6.47 8.59 6.53
N ASN A 98 5.60 9.00 5.59
CA ASN A 98 5.79 8.71 4.18
C ASN A 98 7.09 9.33 3.65
N ARG A 99 7.49 10.48 4.19
CA ARG A 99 8.76 11.16 3.87
C ARG A 99 9.97 10.28 4.21
N PHE A 100 9.87 9.51 5.28
CA PHE A 100 10.91 8.61 5.81
C PHE A 100 10.69 7.13 5.46
N SER A 101 9.68 6.83 4.63
CA SER A 101 9.32 5.44 4.41
C SER A 101 10.40 4.71 3.61
N PHE A 102 10.97 3.69 4.24
CA PHE A 102 12.03 2.84 3.72
C PHE A 102 11.67 2.12 2.42
N TYR A 103 10.38 1.93 2.12
CA TYR A 103 9.92 1.17 0.95
C TYR A 103 9.43 2.10 -0.17
N ARG A 104 10.09 2.08 -1.33
CA ARG A 104 9.74 2.91 -2.50
C ARG A 104 9.36 2.07 -3.71
N ILE A 105 8.38 2.56 -4.45
CA ILE A 105 7.98 2.01 -5.76
C ILE A 105 8.86 2.66 -6.82
N SER A 106 9.64 1.87 -7.54
CA SER A 106 10.52 2.30 -8.62
C SER A 106 10.04 1.72 -9.95
N LEU A 107 9.95 2.57 -10.96
CA LEU A 107 9.62 2.21 -12.34
C LEU A 107 10.90 2.21 -13.17
N ASN A 108 11.20 1.07 -13.78
CA ASN A 108 12.21 0.98 -14.83
C ASN A 108 11.56 1.37 -16.18
N LYS A 109 12.03 2.45 -16.80
CA LYS A 109 11.46 2.96 -18.07
C LYS A 109 11.85 2.10 -19.27
N ASP A 110 13.05 1.54 -19.27
CA ASP A 110 13.61 0.74 -20.37
C ASP A 110 12.76 -0.52 -20.63
N THR A 111 12.20 -1.08 -19.57
CA THR A 111 11.36 -2.29 -19.62
C THR A 111 9.86 -1.99 -19.65
N CYS A 112 9.45 -0.72 -19.53
CA CYS A 112 8.05 -0.32 -19.43
C CYS A 112 7.45 -0.11 -20.83
N LYS A 113 6.37 -0.83 -21.14
CA LYS A 113 5.61 -0.67 -22.40
C LYS A 113 4.48 0.37 -22.31
N SER A 114 4.43 1.19 -21.25
CA SER A 114 3.41 2.24 -21.06
C SER A 114 1.95 1.77 -21.20
N CYS A 115 1.65 0.54 -20.81
CA CYS A 115 0.32 -0.10 -20.97
C CYS A 115 -0.81 0.45 -20.07
N GLY A 116 -0.50 1.29 -19.06
CA GLY A 116 -1.49 1.92 -18.20
C GLY A 116 -2.21 1.04 -17.17
N ILE A 117 -1.96 -0.28 -17.12
CA ILE A 117 -2.60 -1.20 -16.17
C ILE A 117 -2.36 -0.77 -14.70
N CYS A 118 -1.16 -0.30 -14.40
CA CYS A 118 -0.79 0.15 -13.06
C CYS A 118 -1.61 1.36 -12.58
N ASP A 119 -2.00 2.28 -13.48
CA ASP A 119 -2.83 3.44 -13.15
C ASP A 119 -4.29 3.03 -12.93
N LYS A 120 -4.82 2.09 -13.73
CA LYS A 120 -6.17 1.54 -13.54
C LYS A 120 -6.36 0.89 -12.17
N GLN A 121 -5.30 0.26 -11.65
CA GLN A 121 -5.31 -0.41 -10.35
C GLN A 121 -4.97 0.54 -9.18
N CYS A 122 -4.56 1.77 -9.46
CA CYS A 122 -4.20 2.74 -8.43
C CYS A 122 -5.34 3.73 -8.20
N TYR A 123 -5.98 3.66 -7.03
CA TYR A 123 -7.09 4.56 -6.66
C TYR A 123 -6.72 6.05 -6.70
N ILE A 124 -5.45 6.41 -6.50
CA ILE A 124 -4.98 7.80 -6.58
C ILE A 124 -4.94 8.27 -8.04
N SER A 125 -4.41 7.42 -8.91
CA SER A 125 -4.33 7.72 -10.34
C SER A 125 -5.72 7.74 -10.97
N THR A 126 -6.63 6.83 -10.61
CA THR A 126 -8.01 6.85 -11.15
C THR A 126 -8.79 8.09 -10.74
N LEU A 127 -8.72 8.51 -9.46
CA LEU A 127 -9.46 9.67 -8.96
C LEU A 127 -8.87 11.02 -9.39
N ASN A 128 -7.55 11.09 -9.58
CA ASN A 128 -6.84 12.32 -9.93
C ASN A 128 -5.94 12.08 -11.13
N SER A 129 -6.51 11.54 -12.21
CA SER A 129 -5.81 11.22 -13.47
C SER A 129 -5.10 12.43 -14.08
N ALA A 130 -5.57 13.66 -13.81
CA ALA A 130 -4.93 14.89 -14.26
C ALA A 130 -3.57 15.15 -13.59
N LYS A 131 -3.45 14.84 -12.29
CA LYS A 131 -2.26 15.15 -11.49
C LYS A 131 -1.32 13.97 -11.32
N TYR A 132 -1.86 12.76 -11.14
CA TYR A 132 -1.09 11.57 -10.77
C TYR A 132 -1.08 10.50 -11.85
N SER A 133 0.10 9.98 -12.17
CA SER A 133 0.27 8.79 -13.02
C SER A 133 1.56 8.07 -12.64
N ILE A 134 1.54 6.75 -12.75
CA ILE A 134 2.69 5.88 -12.50
C ILE A 134 3.57 5.77 -13.75
N TYR A 135 2.96 5.69 -14.94
CA TYR A 135 3.67 5.44 -16.19
C TYR A 135 3.90 6.69 -17.04
N GLN A 136 3.03 7.70 -16.99
CA GLN A 136 3.17 8.89 -17.83
C GLN A 136 4.32 9.79 -17.34
N ASN A 137 5.09 10.32 -18.28
CA ASN A 137 6.11 11.34 -18.00
C ASN A 137 5.42 12.71 -17.79
N GLY A 138 5.86 13.47 -16.78
CA GLY A 138 5.33 14.81 -16.50
C GLY A 138 4.31 14.89 -15.34
N LYS A 139 3.68 13.77 -14.98
CA LYS A 139 2.76 13.68 -13.83
C LYS A 139 3.48 13.29 -12.54
N GLU A 140 2.87 13.63 -11.41
CA GLU A 140 3.38 13.27 -10.09
C GLU A 140 3.19 11.77 -9.83
N ARG A 141 4.13 11.14 -9.13
CA ARG A 141 3.99 9.73 -8.75
C ARG A 141 3.05 9.59 -7.55
N PRO A 142 2.00 8.76 -7.64
CA PRO A 142 1.09 8.56 -6.53
C PRO A 142 1.80 7.98 -5.30
N GLY A 143 2.88 7.23 -5.47
CA GLY A 143 3.67 6.64 -4.37
C GLY A 143 4.29 7.65 -3.39
N ALA A 144 4.47 8.91 -3.81
CA ALA A 144 4.96 9.99 -2.95
C ALA A 144 3.83 10.76 -2.25
N SER A 145 2.59 10.62 -2.73
CA SER A 145 1.43 11.30 -2.14
C SER A 145 1.14 10.76 -0.74
N PHE A 146 0.72 11.65 0.15
CA PHE A 146 0.27 11.32 1.51
C PHE A 146 -0.82 10.23 1.48
N SER A 147 -1.73 10.32 0.52
CA SER A 147 -2.85 9.40 0.34
C SER A 147 -2.46 8.01 -0.13
N CYS A 148 -1.19 7.75 -0.46
CA CYS A 148 -0.74 6.42 -0.86
C CYS A 148 -0.62 5.49 0.34
N SER A 149 -1.41 4.41 0.29
CA SER A 149 -1.43 3.32 1.26
C SER A 149 -0.34 2.27 1.03
N LYS A 150 0.47 2.41 -0.03
CA LYS A 150 1.49 1.44 -0.44
C LYS A 150 0.95 0.00 -0.52
N CYS A 151 -0.23 -0.17 -1.12
CA CYS A 151 -0.85 -1.47 -1.32
C CYS A 151 -0.10 -2.41 -2.28
N LEU A 152 0.85 -1.87 -3.06
CA LEU A 152 1.66 -2.58 -4.06
C LEU A 152 0.87 -3.26 -5.19
N GLN A 153 -0.43 -2.96 -5.36
CA GLN A 153 -1.25 -3.49 -6.46
C GLN A 153 -0.68 -3.13 -7.84
N CYS A 154 -0.13 -1.92 -7.99
CA CYS A 154 0.53 -1.52 -9.23
C CYS A 154 1.78 -2.36 -9.55
N VAL A 155 2.50 -2.85 -8.53
CA VAL A 155 3.67 -3.73 -8.69
C VAL A 155 3.21 -5.15 -9.01
N SER A 156 2.14 -5.63 -8.37
CA SER A 156 1.63 -6.98 -8.55
C SER A 156 1.02 -7.19 -9.94
N GLU A 157 0.24 -6.22 -10.43
CA GLU A 157 -0.45 -6.27 -11.72
C GLU A 157 0.43 -5.86 -12.92
N CYS A 158 1.68 -5.48 -12.69
CA CYS A 158 2.59 -5.12 -13.78
C CYS A 158 2.96 -6.37 -14.61
N PRO A 159 2.58 -6.45 -15.91
CA PRO A 159 2.81 -7.66 -16.71
C PRO A 159 4.28 -7.88 -17.05
N ASN A 160 5.00 -6.80 -17.35
CA ASN A 160 6.43 -6.83 -17.70
C ASN A 160 7.34 -6.76 -16.47
N GLY A 161 6.76 -6.60 -15.28
CA GLY A 161 7.53 -6.48 -14.04
C GLY A 161 8.43 -5.24 -13.96
N SER A 162 8.14 -4.21 -14.75
CA SER A 162 8.89 -2.94 -14.80
C SER A 162 8.79 -2.14 -13.50
N LEU A 163 7.77 -2.42 -12.67
CA LEU A 163 7.60 -1.84 -11.35
C LEU A 163 8.21 -2.76 -10.28
N THR A 164 9.02 -2.17 -9.40
CA THR A 164 9.69 -2.86 -8.29
C THR A 164 9.51 -2.10 -6.99
N TYR A 165 9.49 -2.82 -5.87
CA TYR A 165 9.63 -2.22 -4.55
C TYR A 165 11.10 -2.33 -4.13
N ARG A 166 11.70 -1.23 -3.69
CA ARG A 166 13.09 -1.19 -3.20
C ARG A 166 13.14 -0.58 -1.81
N PHE A 167 14.08 -1.07 -1.01
CA PHE A 167 14.45 -0.45 0.25
C PHE A 167 15.38 0.74 -0.05
N ALA A 168 15.03 1.94 0.38
CA ALA A 168 15.82 3.14 0.17
C ALA A 168 15.65 4.12 1.33
N PHE A 169 16.75 4.60 1.91
CA PHE A 169 16.76 5.46 3.10
C PHE A 169 16.75 6.97 2.80
N SER A 170 17.05 7.40 1.57
CA SER A 170 17.12 8.82 1.18
C SER A 170 15.74 9.50 1.20
N PRO A 171 15.56 10.80 1.48
CA PRO A 171 14.24 11.45 1.43
C PRO A 171 13.61 11.40 0.03
N LEU A 172 12.29 11.19 -0.05
CA LEU A 172 11.53 11.32 -1.32
C LEU A 172 11.63 12.77 -1.79
N LYS A 173 12.36 13.02 -2.89
CA LYS A 173 12.26 14.31 -3.59
C LYS A 173 10.83 14.45 -4.12
N THR A 174 10.05 15.35 -3.51
CA THR A 174 8.80 15.89 -4.05
C THR A 174 9.17 16.71 -5.28
N GLY A 175 9.34 16.05 -6.42
CA GLY A 175 9.80 16.71 -7.63
C GLY A 175 10.11 15.72 -8.73
N LYS A 176 9.58 16.00 -9.92
CA LYS A 176 9.74 15.31 -11.20
C LYS A 176 10.93 14.35 -11.30
N GLN A 177 10.60 13.12 -11.74
CA GLN A 177 11.47 12.17 -12.44
C GLN A 177 12.98 12.32 -12.15
N VAL A 178 13.45 11.81 -11.02
CA VAL A 178 14.90 11.55 -10.89
C VAL A 178 15.24 10.40 -11.81
N ASN A 179 15.87 10.76 -12.92
CA ASN A 179 16.46 9.88 -13.91
C ASN A 179 17.62 9.16 -13.22
N MET A 180 17.45 7.89 -12.88
CA MET A 180 18.54 7.07 -12.37
C MET A 180 19.36 6.61 -13.57
N LYS A 181 20.18 7.51 -14.14
CA LYS A 181 21.29 7.11 -15.00
C LYS A 181 22.17 6.19 -14.14
N LYS A 182 22.21 4.90 -14.50
CA LYS A 182 23.24 3.98 -14.02
C LYS A 182 24.59 4.54 -14.47
N LYS A 183 25.52 4.69 -13.53
CA LYS A 183 26.96 4.58 -13.80
C LYS A 183 27.39 3.25 -13.20
#